data_AF-A0A936Q353-F1
#
_entry.id   AF-A0A936Q353-F1
#
_cell.length_a   1.000
_cell.length_b   1.000
_cell.length_c   1.000
_cell.angle_alpha   90.00
_cell.angle_beta   90.00
_cell.angle_gamma   90.00
#
_symmetry.space_group_name_H-M   'P 1'
#
loop_
_entity.id
_entity.type
_entity.pdbx_description
1 polymer ?
#
loop_
_entity_poly.entity_id
_entity_poly.type
_entity_poly.pdbx_seq_one_letter_code
_entity_poly.pdbx_strand_id
1 'polypeptide(L)'
;MSLVLRPVGPFLTGAAEAPGELNLSVRLRERLFTAAAMSGEHRAALGDQLRAAFAEGDGEAAASLLVAWVQTWALASMVDEARQRWTQRPDGAALAVLIAAAEIVAQAKGWPMGADGRWPEPDADWVMSALDGARPDAVAQHHPEDGAEALGALLNLPVIQGAPLPLPPVVSIPGEALAPRRAELCGAVARGELAAVRLTSPPPEDLPTRLAWGELHLESDLQAQLDRFGLAGLTVNEAPSLAELLSPAPPGAPGEPMRRLCDVAILPGPPSALRAGRPRPTAWLLFRGPHPPIPTIVEAGRLLQALDGQRSVAQAAQAAGLPVQQAEELAEALRGLGALTA
;
A
#
# COMPACT_ATOMS: atom_id res chain seq x y z
N MET A 1 -3.37 8.47 -36.69
CA MET A 1 -3.31 9.25 -35.44
C MET A 1 -2.05 8.80 -34.73
N SER A 2 -1.22 9.73 -34.27
CA SER A 2 -0.02 9.36 -33.51
C SER A 2 -0.45 8.80 -32.15
N LEU A 3 0.17 7.70 -31.74
CA LEU A 3 -0.11 7.04 -30.47
C LEU A 3 0.89 7.52 -29.44
N VAL A 4 0.43 8.12 -28.35
CA VAL A 4 1.30 8.63 -27.28
C VAL A 4 1.21 7.75 -26.05
N LEU A 5 2.34 7.53 -25.38
CA LEU A 5 2.41 6.82 -24.12
C LEU A 5 2.43 7.81 -22.96
N ARG A 6 1.56 7.62 -21.97
CA ARG A 6 1.56 8.36 -20.73
C ARG A 6 2.17 7.51 -19.60
N PRO A 7 3.10 8.08 -18.82
CA PRO A 7 3.70 7.41 -17.66
C PRO A 7 2.70 7.02 -16.56
N VAL A 8 3.20 6.33 -15.53
CA VAL A 8 2.41 5.95 -14.34
C VAL A 8 2.09 7.17 -13.46
N GLY A 9 3.03 8.09 -13.32
CA GLY A 9 2.91 9.23 -12.42
C GLY A 9 2.41 10.51 -13.09
N PRO A 10 2.00 11.51 -12.28
CA PRO A 10 1.25 11.29 -11.05
C PRO A 10 -0.06 10.56 -11.37
N PHE A 11 -0.45 9.66 -10.48
CA PHE A 11 -1.59 8.75 -10.68
C PHE A 11 -2.91 9.48 -10.43
N LEU A 12 -3.33 10.27 -11.42
CA LEU A 12 -4.53 11.09 -11.30
C LEU A 12 -5.79 10.32 -11.69
N THR A 13 -6.91 10.95 -11.38
CA THR A 13 -8.25 10.42 -11.61
C THR A 13 -8.52 10.33 -13.13
N GLY A 14 -9.22 9.27 -13.54
CA GLY A 14 -9.49 9.03 -14.96
C GLY A 14 -10.01 7.63 -15.22
N ALA A 15 -11.16 7.56 -15.93
CA ALA A 15 -11.90 6.32 -16.09
C ALA A 15 -11.37 5.40 -17.18
N ALA A 16 -10.73 5.95 -18.22
CA ALA A 16 -10.28 5.20 -19.40
C ALA A 16 -9.11 5.88 -20.11
N GLU A 17 -8.39 5.11 -20.92
CA GLU A 17 -7.42 5.63 -21.89
C GLU A 17 -8.14 6.55 -22.90
N ALA A 18 -7.60 7.75 -23.14
CA ALA A 18 -8.13 8.64 -24.16
C ALA A 18 -7.82 8.09 -25.57
N PRO A 19 -8.66 8.34 -26.58
CA PRO A 19 -8.36 7.90 -27.95
C PRO A 19 -7.00 8.43 -28.42
N GLY A 20 -6.08 7.53 -28.79
CA GLY A 20 -4.72 7.88 -29.20
C GLY A 20 -3.70 7.99 -28.07
N GLU A 21 -4.08 7.66 -26.83
CA GLU A 21 -3.20 7.62 -25.66
C GLU A 21 -3.19 6.22 -25.04
N LEU A 22 -2.01 5.71 -24.70
CA LEU A 22 -1.81 4.54 -23.85
C LEU A 22 -1.43 5.04 -22.47
N ASN A 23 -2.16 4.67 -21.42
CA ASN A 23 -1.92 5.21 -20.09
C ASN A 23 -1.44 4.11 -19.14
N LEU A 24 -0.16 4.13 -18.80
CA LEU A 24 0.45 3.11 -17.93
C LEU A 24 -0.16 3.11 -16.52
N SER A 25 -0.61 4.26 -16.01
CA SER A 25 -1.30 4.33 -14.70
C SER A 25 -2.60 3.52 -14.71
N VAL A 26 -3.37 3.59 -15.81
CA VAL A 26 -4.61 2.82 -15.98
C VAL A 26 -4.28 1.34 -16.09
N ARG A 27 -3.31 0.95 -16.92
CA ARG A 27 -2.92 -0.47 -17.09
C ARG A 27 -2.37 -1.08 -15.81
N LEU A 28 -1.57 -0.33 -15.07
CA LEU A 28 -1.03 -0.75 -13.79
C LEU A 28 -2.16 -1.02 -12.78
N ARG A 29 -3.11 -0.08 -12.69
CA ARG A 29 -4.30 -0.21 -11.84
C ARG A 29 -5.12 -1.45 -12.21
N GLU A 30 -5.44 -1.61 -13.48
CA GLU A 30 -6.33 -2.68 -13.96
C GLU A 30 -5.71 -4.07 -13.87
N ARG A 31 -4.38 -4.18 -13.99
CA ARG A 31 -3.68 -5.47 -13.98
C ARG A 31 -3.17 -5.86 -12.59
N LEU A 32 -2.59 -4.91 -11.85
CA LEU A 32 -1.85 -5.21 -10.61
C LEU A 32 -2.61 -4.83 -9.34
N PHE A 33 -3.55 -3.89 -9.39
CA PHE A 33 -4.34 -3.46 -8.23
C PHE A 33 -5.69 -4.19 -8.20
N THR A 34 -5.62 -5.52 -8.11
CA THR A 34 -6.79 -6.41 -8.09
C THR A 34 -6.73 -7.35 -6.90
N ALA A 35 -7.89 -7.82 -6.42
CA ALA A 35 -7.95 -8.82 -5.36
C ALA A 35 -7.17 -10.10 -5.72
N ALA A 36 -7.25 -10.51 -6.99
CA ALA A 36 -6.56 -11.68 -7.52
C ALA A 36 -5.03 -11.53 -7.45
N ALA A 37 -4.49 -10.38 -7.84
CA ALA A 37 -3.05 -10.12 -7.78
C ALA A 37 -2.54 -10.02 -6.32
N MET A 38 -3.29 -9.31 -5.47
CA MET A 38 -2.95 -9.15 -4.04
C MET A 38 -2.98 -10.48 -3.27
N SER A 39 -3.94 -11.34 -3.54
CA SER A 39 -4.05 -12.66 -2.89
C SER A 39 -3.21 -13.77 -3.56
N GLY A 40 -2.78 -13.54 -4.80
CA GLY A 40 -2.03 -14.48 -5.63
C GLY A 40 -0.56 -14.10 -5.75
N GLU A 41 -0.17 -13.61 -6.92
CA GLU A 41 1.25 -13.43 -7.30
C GLU A 41 2.03 -12.54 -6.32
N HIS A 42 1.46 -11.43 -5.86
CA HIS A 42 2.18 -10.48 -4.99
C HIS A 42 2.43 -11.08 -3.62
N ARG A 43 1.43 -11.75 -3.03
CA ARG A 43 1.57 -12.45 -1.75
C ARG A 43 2.58 -13.59 -1.85
N ALA A 44 2.60 -14.33 -2.94
CA ALA A 44 3.56 -15.39 -3.16
C ALA A 44 4.99 -14.84 -3.22
N ALA A 45 5.21 -13.81 -4.04
CA ALA A 45 6.51 -13.15 -4.18
C ALA A 45 7.02 -12.57 -2.85
N LEU A 46 6.17 -11.86 -2.11
CA LEU A 46 6.52 -11.36 -0.77
C LEU A 46 6.86 -12.49 0.20
N GLY A 47 6.16 -13.63 0.10
CA GLY A 47 6.46 -14.81 0.92
C GLY A 47 7.81 -15.45 0.59
N ASP A 48 8.19 -15.50 -0.69
CA ASP A 48 9.50 -15.96 -1.14
C ASP A 48 10.62 -15.02 -0.67
N GLN A 49 10.44 -13.72 -0.86
CA GLN A 49 11.38 -12.69 -0.40
C GLN A 49 11.53 -12.70 1.12
N LEU A 50 10.43 -12.85 1.86
CA LEU A 50 10.46 -12.96 3.33
C LEU A 50 11.29 -14.17 3.77
N ARG A 51 11.13 -15.32 3.12
CA ARG A 51 11.95 -16.51 3.38
C ARG A 51 13.43 -16.25 3.11
N ALA A 52 13.75 -15.56 2.01
CA ALA A 52 15.13 -15.20 1.67
C ALA A 52 15.75 -14.26 2.73
N ALA A 53 15.05 -13.19 3.11
CA ALA A 53 15.50 -12.26 4.15
C ALA A 53 15.77 -12.98 5.49
N PHE A 54 14.94 -13.96 5.86
CA PHE A 54 15.20 -14.80 7.02
C PHE A 54 16.45 -15.67 6.89
N ALA A 55 16.68 -16.27 5.72
CA ALA A 55 17.86 -17.09 5.46
C ALA A 55 19.16 -16.25 5.52
N GLU A 56 19.08 -14.98 5.11
CA GLU A 56 20.19 -14.03 5.11
C GLU A 56 20.40 -13.35 6.47
N GLY A 57 19.43 -13.45 7.38
CA GLY A 57 19.48 -12.80 8.69
C GLY A 57 19.20 -11.29 8.65
N ASP A 58 18.61 -10.78 7.56
CA ASP A 58 18.22 -9.37 7.44
C ASP A 58 16.90 -9.11 8.17
N GLY A 59 17.01 -8.72 9.44
CA GLY A 59 15.87 -8.45 10.31
C GLY A 59 15.02 -7.25 9.89
N GLU A 60 15.61 -6.24 9.23
CA GLU A 60 14.86 -5.05 8.80
C GLU A 60 14.06 -5.36 7.54
N ALA A 61 14.68 -6.00 6.55
CA ALA A 61 13.98 -6.47 5.35
C ALA A 61 12.86 -7.46 5.73
N ALA A 62 13.15 -8.43 6.60
CA ALA A 62 12.14 -9.39 7.06
C ALA A 62 10.97 -8.71 7.78
N ALA A 63 11.23 -7.69 8.60
CA ALA A 63 10.18 -6.92 9.28
C ALA A 63 9.28 -6.17 8.29
N SER A 64 9.88 -5.50 7.30
CA SER A 64 9.16 -4.79 6.25
C SER A 64 8.31 -5.74 5.40
N LEU A 65 8.93 -6.82 4.90
CA LEU A 65 8.28 -7.85 4.08
C LEU A 65 7.14 -8.54 4.82
N LEU A 66 7.30 -8.80 6.13
CA LEU A 66 6.24 -9.38 6.95
C LEU A 66 5.01 -8.47 6.99
N VAL A 67 5.20 -7.16 7.24
CA VAL A 67 4.09 -6.19 7.28
C VAL A 67 3.33 -6.19 5.96
N ALA A 68 4.06 -6.06 4.84
CA ALA A 68 3.49 -6.08 3.51
C ALA A 68 2.73 -7.39 3.24
N TRP A 69 3.34 -8.52 3.57
CA TRP A 69 2.75 -9.84 3.35
C TRP A 69 1.43 -10.03 4.10
N VAL A 70 1.36 -9.69 5.40
CA VAL A 70 0.12 -9.82 6.18
C VAL A 70 -0.98 -8.84 5.74
N GLN A 71 -0.60 -7.66 5.26
CA GLN A 71 -1.56 -6.65 4.78
C GLN A 71 -2.28 -7.07 3.48
N THR A 72 -1.71 -8.00 2.71
CA THR A 72 -2.34 -8.47 1.46
C THR A 72 -3.74 -9.08 1.65
N TRP A 73 -4.10 -9.55 2.86
CA TRP A 73 -5.44 -10.06 3.15
C TRP A 73 -6.49 -8.96 3.15
N ALA A 74 -6.24 -7.89 3.91
CA ALA A 74 -7.14 -6.74 3.97
C ALA A 74 -7.21 -6.04 2.62
N LEU A 75 -6.06 -5.79 1.98
CA LEU A 75 -6.00 -5.13 0.68
C LEU A 75 -6.72 -5.92 -0.41
N ALA A 76 -6.60 -7.25 -0.45
CA ALA A 76 -7.34 -8.06 -1.41
C ALA A 76 -8.86 -7.91 -1.27
N SER A 77 -9.39 -7.56 -0.09
CA SER A 77 -10.82 -7.33 0.10
C SER A 77 -11.29 -5.91 -0.25
N MET A 78 -10.36 -4.95 -0.37
CA MET A 78 -10.67 -3.52 -0.53
C MET A 78 -10.28 -2.97 -1.91
N VAL A 79 -9.27 -3.54 -2.55
CA VAL A 79 -8.58 -2.91 -3.70
C VAL A 79 -9.46 -2.77 -4.93
N ASP A 80 -10.35 -3.74 -5.23
CA ASP A 80 -11.23 -3.66 -6.39
C ASP A 80 -12.30 -2.57 -6.23
N GLU A 81 -12.88 -2.42 -5.03
CA GLU A 81 -13.82 -1.33 -4.74
C GLU A 81 -13.09 0.02 -4.79
N ALA A 82 -11.90 0.11 -4.19
CA ALA A 82 -11.08 1.32 -4.23
C ALA A 82 -10.72 1.72 -5.66
N ARG A 83 -10.34 0.76 -6.51
CA ARG A 83 -10.08 0.97 -7.94
C ARG A 83 -11.31 1.50 -8.67
N GLN A 84 -12.48 0.90 -8.44
CA GLN A 84 -13.73 1.35 -9.03
C GLN A 84 -14.08 2.78 -8.59
N ARG A 85 -13.99 3.07 -7.30
CA ARG A 85 -14.23 4.41 -6.74
C ARG A 85 -13.25 5.43 -7.29
N TRP A 86 -11.96 5.13 -7.33
CA TRP A 86 -10.96 6.01 -7.93
C TRP A 86 -11.22 6.34 -9.40
N THR A 87 -11.86 5.42 -10.12
CA THR A 87 -12.21 5.57 -11.54
C THR A 87 -13.49 6.41 -11.71
N GLN A 88 -14.51 6.19 -10.87
CA GLN A 88 -15.87 6.74 -11.05
C GLN A 88 -16.16 7.98 -10.19
N ARG A 89 -15.70 7.96 -8.94
CA ARG A 89 -15.88 9.00 -7.93
C ARG A 89 -14.68 8.99 -6.97
N PRO A 90 -13.55 9.59 -7.38
CA PRO A 90 -12.33 9.59 -6.60
C PRO A 90 -12.56 10.16 -5.19
N ASP A 91 -11.99 9.50 -4.18
CA ASP A 91 -12.06 9.94 -2.79
C ASP A 91 -10.83 9.47 -2.02
N GLY A 92 -10.63 10.04 -0.83
CA GLY A 92 -9.44 9.79 -0.03
C GLY A 92 -9.30 8.34 0.47
N ALA A 93 -10.40 7.64 0.74
CA ALA A 93 -10.35 6.24 1.16
C ALA A 93 -9.87 5.33 0.02
N ALA A 94 -10.35 5.57 -1.20
CA ALA A 94 -9.87 4.88 -2.39
C ALA A 94 -8.37 5.14 -2.62
N LEU A 95 -7.92 6.39 -2.49
CA LEU A 95 -6.50 6.73 -2.61
C LEU A 95 -5.63 5.98 -1.59
N ALA A 96 -6.04 5.96 -0.33
CA ALA A 96 -5.29 5.30 0.74
C ALA A 96 -5.09 3.79 0.49
N VAL A 97 -6.12 3.11 0.00
CA VAL A 97 -6.03 1.70 -0.39
C VAL A 97 -5.12 1.50 -1.59
N LEU A 98 -5.22 2.36 -2.61
CA LEU A 98 -4.41 2.24 -3.83
C LEU A 98 -2.94 2.56 -3.58
N ILE A 99 -2.62 3.48 -2.68
CA ILE A 99 -1.24 3.79 -2.27
C ILE A 99 -0.66 2.59 -1.51
N ALA A 100 -1.40 2.01 -0.57
CA ALA A 100 -0.95 0.80 0.11
C ALA A 100 -0.76 -0.37 -0.88
N ALA A 101 -1.66 -0.53 -1.86
CA ALA A 101 -1.48 -1.49 -2.95
C ALA A 101 -0.22 -1.19 -3.79
N ALA A 102 0.06 0.07 -4.09
CA ALA A 102 1.24 0.50 -4.82
C ALA A 102 2.54 0.12 -4.10
N GLU A 103 2.60 0.32 -2.78
CA GLU A 103 3.72 -0.10 -1.92
C GLU A 103 3.91 -1.62 -1.94
N ILE A 104 2.83 -2.40 -1.85
CA ILE A 104 2.86 -3.87 -1.97
C ILE A 104 3.42 -4.29 -3.33
N VAL A 105 2.96 -3.68 -4.43
CA VAL A 105 3.44 -4.01 -5.78
C VAL A 105 4.91 -3.66 -5.94
N ALA A 106 5.33 -2.47 -5.49
CA ALA A 106 6.72 -2.05 -5.54
C ALA A 106 7.62 -3.07 -4.85
N GLN A 107 7.26 -3.48 -3.63
CA GLN A 107 8.03 -4.45 -2.86
C GLN A 107 7.98 -5.86 -3.47
N ALA A 108 6.82 -6.34 -3.88
CA ALA A 108 6.65 -7.67 -4.47
C ALA A 108 7.40 -7.84 -5.79
N LYS A 109 7.50 -6.77 -6.59
CA LYS A 109 8.20 -6.77 -7.88
C LYS A 109 9.65 -6.29 -7.80
N GLY A 110 10.08 -5.72 -6.66
CA GLY A 110 11.39 -5.10 -6.51
C GLY A 110 11.54 -3.82 -7.33
N TRP A 111 10.44 -3.13 -7.60
CA TRP A 111 10.44 -1.89 -8.38
C TRP A 111 10.72 -0.69 -7.49
N PRO A 112 11.49 0.30 -7.97
CA PRO A 112 11.66 1.56 -7.26
C PRO A 112 10.33 2.33 -7.21
N MET A 113 10.20 3.21 -6.21
CA MET A 113 9.16 4.23 -6.23
C MET A 113 9.60 5.35 -7.17
N GLY A 114 8.67 5.89 -7.94
CA GLY A 114 8.98 6.89 -8.94
C GLY A 114 9.26 8.27 -8.39
N ALA A 115 9.41 9.25 -9.28
CA ALA A 115 9.75 10.63 -8.91
C ALA A 115 8.77 11.25 -7.89
N ASP A 116 7.47 10.95 -7.95
CA ASP A 116 6.47 11.38 -6.96
C ASP A 116 6.58 10.64 -5.60
N GLY A 117 7.43 9.61 -5.51
CA GLY A 117 7.74 8.84 -4.29
C GLY A 117 6.64 7.88 -3.84
N ARG A 118 5.52 7.81 -4.57
CA ARG A 118 4.28 7.14 -4.11
C ARG A 118 3.75 6.07 -5.05
N TRP A 119 4.23 6.04 -6.28
CA TRP A 119 3.80 5.09 -7.30
C TRP A 119 5.01 4.31 -7.79
N PRO A 120 4.90 2.97 -7.96
CA PRO A 120 6.01 2.18 -8.48
C PRO A 120 6.36 2.61 -9.91
N GLU A 121 7.65 2.56 -10.24
CA GLU A 121 8.19 2.67 -11.59
C GLU A 121 8.41 1.26 -12.16
N PRO A 122 7.54 0.77 -13.06
CA PRO A 122 7.66 -0.57 -13.61
C PRO A 122 8.93 -0.74 -14.46
N ASP A 123 9.47 -1.95 -14.44
CA ASP A 123 10.61 -2.31 -15.30
C ASP A 123 10.23 -2.40 -16.79
N ALA A 124 11.25 -2.55 -17.64
CA ALA A 124 11.09 -2.68 -19.08
C ALA A 124 10.16 -3.84 -19.47
N ASP A 125 10.31 -5.00 -18.82
CA ASP A 125 9.57 -6.21 -19.16
C ASP A 125 8.07 -6.02 -18.95
N TRP A 126 7.70 -5.42 -17.82
CA TRP A 126 6.31 -5.09 -17.56
C TRP A 126 5.80 -4.01 -18.51
N VAL A 127 6.55 -2.95 -18.77
CA VAL A 127 6.14 -1.89 -19.70
C VAL A 127 5.87 -2.48 -21.09
N MET A 128 6.78 -3.33 -21.60
CA MET A 128 6.62 -3.97 -22.90
C MET A 128 5.40 -4.92 -22.95
N SER A 129 5.16 -5.67 -21.88
CA SER A 129 3.93 -6.49 -21.73
C SER A 129 2.67 -5.63 -21.60
N ALA A 130 2.78 -4.46 -20.96
CA ALA A 130 1.70 -3.51 -20.82
C ALA A 130 1.36 -2.87 -22.16
N LEU A 131 2.29 -2.70 -23.11
CA LEU A 131 1.99 -2.17 -24.44
C LEU A 131 1.16 -3.12 -25.31
N ASP A 132 1.19 -4.43 -25.05
CA ASP A 132 0.41 -5.44 -25.80
C ASP A 132 0.61 -5.34 -27.33
N GLY A 133 1.87 -5.19 -27.74
CA GLY A 133 2.27 -5.05 -29.14
C GLY A 133 2.01 -3.67 -29.76
N ALA A 134 1.39 -2.74 -29.05
CA ALA A 134 1.25 -1.36 -29.50
C ALA A 134 2.62 -0.66 -29.61
N ARG A 135 2.74 0.26 -30.56
CA ARG A 135 3.96 1.01 -30.84
C ARG A 135 3.69 2.50 -30.70
N PRO A 136 3.85 3.08 -29.49
CA PRO A 136 3.73 4.51 -29.32
C PRO A 136 4.85 5.24 -30.07
N ASP A 137 4.53 6.40 -30.63
CA ASP A 137 5.48 7.23 -31.36
C ASP A 137 6.28 8.14 -30.43
N ALA A 138 5.74 8.44 -29.24
CA ALA A 138 6.32 9.37 -28.26
C ALA A 138 5.79 9.09 -26.84
N VAL A 139 6.47 9.65 -25.83
CA VAL A 139 6.01 9.71 -24.44
C VAL A 139 5.52 11.13 -24.14
N ALA A 140 4.30 11.27 -23.63
CA ALA A 140 3.73 12.57 -23.27
C ALA A 140 4.09 12.94 -21.83
N GLN A 141 4.77 14.07 -21.66
CA GLN A 141 5.08 14.67 -20.37
C GLN A 141 4.00 15.69 -19.99
N HIS A 142 3.21 15.38 -18.96
CA HIS A 142 2.17 16.24 -18.41
C HIS A 142 2.59 16.94 -17.12
N HIS A 143 3.63 16.43 -16.45
CA HIS A 143 4.22 17.01 -15.24
C HIS A 143 5.74 16.74 -15.22
N PRO A 144 6.59 17.62 -14.64
CA PRO A 144 8.03 17.37 -14.55
C PRO A 144 8.42 16.06 -13.83
N GLU A 145 7.49 15.45 -13.10
CA GLU A 145 7.72 14.31 -12.20
C GLU A 145 6.79 13.13 -12.52
N ASP A 146 6.25 13.08 -13.73
CA ASP A 146 5.44 11.94 -14.18
C ASP A 146 6.28 10.72 -14.56
N GLY A 147 7.59 10.89 -14.76
CA GLY A 147 8.51 9.83 -15.20
C GLY A 147 8.62 9.72 -16.72
N ALA A 148 8.15 10.71 -17.49
CA ALA A 148 8.21 10.70 -18.95
C ALA A 148 9.64 10.59 -19.50
N GLU A 149 10.61 11.24 -18.87
CA GLU A 149 12.02 11.17 -19.28
C GLU A 149 12.59 9.76 -19.10
N ALA A 150 12.37 9.15 -17.93
CA ALA A 150 12.82 7.79 -17.64
C ALA A 150 12.17 6.78 -18.61
N LEU A 151 10.86 6.92 -18.85
CA LEU A 151 10.12 6.05 -19.77
C LEU A 151 10.53 6.24 -21.23
N GLY A 152 10.77 7.49 -21.65
CA GLY A 152 11.27 7.83 -22.99
C GLY A 152 12.65 7.23 -23.23
N ALA A 153 13.55 7.32 -22.25
CA ALA A 153 14.86 6.68 -22.31
C ALA A 153 14.74 5.15 -22.35
N LEU A 154 13.87 4.55 -21.52
CA LEU A 154 13.64 3.10 -21.45
C LEU A 154 13.20 2.51 -22.79
N LEU A 155 12.32 3.22 -23.51
CA LEU A 155 11.73 2.77 -24.77
C LEU A 155 12.41 3.35 -26.01
N ASN A 156 13.42 4.20 -25.83
CA ASN A 156 14.06 4.98 -26.91
C ASN A 156 13.02 5.76 -27.75
N LEU A 157 12.13 6.47 -27.07
CA LEU A 157 11.09 7.29 -27.66
C LEU A 157 11.31 8.78 -27.33
N PRO A 158 10.96 9.70 -28.25
CA PRO A 158 11.00 11.12 -27.94
C PRO A 158 9.98 11.46 -26.86
N VAL A 159 10.35 12.39 -25.96
CA VAL A 159 9.44 12.99 -24.99
C VAL A 159 8.84 14.24 -25.62
N ILE A 160 7.52 14.36 -25.58
CA ILE A 160 6.76 15.50 -26.07
C ILE A 160 5.97 16.13 -24.93
N GLN A 161 5.69 17.44 -25.03
CA GLN A 161 4.86 18.11 -24.04
C GLN A 161 3.39 17.71 -24.20
N GLY A 162 2.82 17.13 -23.15
CA GLY A 162 1.40 16.84 -23.01
C GLY A 162 0.61 18.01 -22.44
N ALA A 163 -0.71 17.86 -22.38
CA ALA A 163 -1.57 18.82 -21.69
C ALA A 163 -1.27 18.82 -20.18
N PRO A 164 -1.01 19.98 -19.53
CA PRO A 164 -0.72 20.03 -18.11
C PRO A 164 -1.83 19.36 -17.29
N LEU A 165 -1.42 18.68 -16.21
CA LEU A 165 -2.38 18.05 -15.31
C LEU A 165 -3.16 19.11 -14.51
N PRO A 166 -4.45 18.87 -14.23
CA PRO A 166 -5.28 19.78 -13.45
C PRO A 166 -4.99 19.66 -11.95
N LEU A 167 -3.74 19.88 -11.55
CA LEU A 167 -3.30 19.86 -10.17
C LEU A 167 -3.42 21.25 -9.54
N PRO A 168 -3.75 21.34 -8.24
CA PRO A 168 -3.56 22.57 -7.49
C PRO A 168 -2.11 23.08 -7.61
N PRO A 169 -1.88 24.40 -7.52
CA PRO A 169 -0.55 24.96 -7.71
C PRO A 169 0.42 24.48 -6.64
N VAL A 170 1.53 23.87 -7.05
CA VAL A 170 2.58 23.36 -6.17
C VAL A 170 3.93 23.87 -6.65
N VAL A 171 4.83 24.12 -5.71
CA VAL A 171 6.24 24.34 -6.00
C VAL A 171 7.07 23.19 -5.47
N SER A 172 7.98 22.67 -6.29
CA SER A 172 8.96 21.67 -5.88
C SER A 172 10.27 22.37 -5.50
N ILE A 173 10.78 22.07 -4.30
CA ILE A 173 12.05 22.61 -3.79
C ILE A 173 12.88 21.50 -3.15
N PRO A 174 14.21 21.63 -3.07
CA PRO A 174 14.99 20.71 -2.25
C PRO A 174 14.75 20.99 -0.76
N GLY A 175 14.87 19.96 0.08
CA GLY A 175 14.62 20.01 1.51
C GLY A 175 15.44 21.08 2.24
N GLU A 176 16.69 21.30 1.85
CA GLU A 176 17.56 22.35 2.40
C GLU A 176 17.10 23.78 2.10
N ALA A 177 16.25 23.98 1.08
CA ALA A 177 15.70 25.29 0.73
C ALA A 177 14.46 25.66 1.57
N LEU A 178 13.92 24.72 2.36
CA LEU A 178 12.69 24.93 3.12
C LEU A 178 12.82 26.05 4.16
N ALA A 179 13.83 25.99 5.03
CA ALA A 179 14.03 27.01 6.06
C ALA A 179 14.38 28.40 5.48
N PRO A 180 15.32 28.54 4.52
CA PRO A 180 15.61 29.83 3.88
C PRO A 180 14.42 30.48 3.19
N ARG A 181 13.50 29.69 2.63
CA ARG A 181 12.33 30.17 1.88
C ARG A 181 11.03 30.18 2.71
N ARG A 182 11.09 29.84 4.00
CA ARG A 182 9.92 29.72 4.88
C ARG A 182 8.91 30.86 4.74
N ALA A 183 9.36 32.12 4.86
CA ALA A 183 8.47 33.28 4.82
C ALA A 183 7.79 33.46 3.46
N GLU A 184 8.50 33.17 2.37
CA GLU A 184 7.97 33.21 1.00
C GLU A 184 6.90 32.12 0.82
N LEU A 185 7.24 30.88 1.17
CA LEU A 185 6.40 29.70 0.96
C LEU A 185 5.14 29.73 1.81
N CYS A 186 5.26 29.93 3.13
CA CYS A 186 4.10 30.05 4.02
C CYS A 186 3.23 31.25 3.62
N GLY A 187 3.84 32.37 3.20
CA GLY A 187 3.10 33.53 2.71
C GLY A 187 2.31 33.24 1.43
N ALA A 188 2.88 32.50 0.47
CA ALA A 188 2.20 32.12 -0.76
C ALA A 188 1.06 31.13 -0.49
N VAL A 189 1.25 30.18 0.42
CA VAL A 189 0.20 29.26 0.88
C VAL A 189 -0.94 30.01 1.57
N ALA A 190 -0.63 30.89 2.53
CA ALA A 190 -1.63 31.68 3.24
C ALA A 190 -2.44 32.62 2.33
N ARG A 191 -1.88 33.06 1.20
CA ARG A 191 -2.58 33.83 0.16
C ARG A 191 -3.35 32.97 -0.85
N GLY A 192 -3.23 31.65 -0.78
CA GLY A 192 -3.84 30.70 -1.73
C GLY A 192 -3.16 30.69 -3.11
N GLU A 193 -1.94 31.21 -3.23
CA GLU A 193 -1.13 31.18 -4.46
C GLU A 193 -0.53 29.78 -4.69
N LEU A 194 -0.24 29.07 -3.60
CA LEU A 194 0.20 27.68 -3.57
C LEU A 194 -0.77 26.86 -2.73
N ALA A 195 -1.08 25.67 -3.20
CA ALA A 195 -1.82 24.67 -2.44
C ALA A 195 -0.89 23.92 -1.46
N ALA A 196 0.34 23.61 -1.88
CA ALA A 196 1.32 22.92 -1.06
C ALA A 196 2.74 23.11 -1.61
N VAL A 197 3.73 22.68 -0.82
CA VAL A 197 5.15 22.67 -1.20
C VAL A 197 5.66 21.24 -1.21
N ARG A 198 6.22 20.79 -2.34
CA ARG A 198 6.80 19.46 -2.47
C ARG A 198 8.31 19.51 -2.22
N LEU A 199 8.82 18.59 -1.40
CA LEU A 199 10.25 18.43 -1.19
C LEU A 199 10.83 17.38 -2.15
N THR A 200 11.88 17.72 -2.89
CA THR A 200 12.59 16.81 -3.80
C THR A 200 13.75 16.07 -3.12
N SER A 201 14.08 16.43 -1.88
CA SER A 201 15.09 15.78 -1.04
C SER A 201 14.64 15.81 0.43
N PRO A 202 15.11 14.87 1.28
CA PRO A 202 14.78 14.89 2.71
C PRO A 202 15.16 16.22 3.37
N PRO A 203 14.27 16.84 4.14
CA PRO A 203 14.57 18.08 4.85
C PRO A 203 15.62 17.83 5.96
N PRO A 204 16.56 18.77 6.18
CA PRO A 204 17.48 18.69 7.32
C PRO A 204 16.76 18.57 8.67
N GLU A 205 17.34 17.81 9.61
CA GLU A 205 16.76 17.59 10.96
C GLU A 205 16.99 18.76 11.95
N ASP A 206 17.35 19.95 11.45
CA ASP A 206 17.57 21.13 12.28
C ASP A 206 16.26 21.82 12.71
N LEU A 207 16.35 22.59 13.80
CA LEU A 207 15.19 23.28 14.38
C LEU A 207 14.54 24.27 13.39
N PRO A 208 15.27 25.14 12.65
CA PRO A 208 14.68 26.03 11.66
C PRO A 208 13.83 25.30 10.60
N THR A 209 14.32 24.18 10.08
CA THR A 209 13.64 23.39 9.05
C THR A 209 12.39 22.74 9.60
N ARG A 210 12.45 22.17 10.81
CA ARG A 210 11.27 21.61 11.50
C ARG A 210 10.19 22.65 11.76
N LEU A 211 10.56 23.88 12.13
CA LEU A 211 9.62 24.99 12.31
C LEU A 211 8.97 25.40 10.99
N ALA A 212 9.76 25.56 9.92
CA ALA A 212 9.24 25.86 8.59
C ALA A 212 8.25 24.80 8.10
N TRP A 213 8.57 23.52 8.33
CA TRP A 213 7.70 22.41 7.97
C TRP A 213 6.39 22.40 8.77
N GLY A 214 6.48 22.61 10.10
CA GLY A 214 5.32 22.71 10.96
C GLY A 214 4.40 23.86 10.59
N GLU A 215 4.96 25.00 10.17
CA GLU A 215 4.15 26.14 9.71
C GLU A 215 3.45 25.86 8.38
N LEU A 216 4.11 25.23 7.41
CA LEU A 216 3.42 24.83 6.17
C LEU A 216 2.22 23.93 6.45
N HIS A 217 2.32 23.03 7.43
CA HIS A 217 1.22 22.17 7.86
C HIS A 217 0.09 22.90 8.58
N LEU A 218 0.38 24.05 9.20
CA LEU A 218 -0.65 24.90 9.81
C LEU A 218 -1.34 25.78 8.76
N GLU A 219 -0.63 26.19 7.72
CA GLU A 219 -1.15 27.07 6.67
C GLU A 219 -1.89 26.31 5.55
N SER A 220 -1.65 25.00 5.37
CA SER A 220 -2.34 24.18 4.36
C SER A 220 -2.68 22.77 4.83
N ASP A 221 -3.98 22.46 4.80
CA ASP A 221 -4.51 21.10 5.02
C ASP A 221 -4.05 20.12 3.92
N LEU A 222 -3.71 20.63 2.73
CA LEU A 222 -3.23 19.81 1.61
C LEU A 222 -1.76 19.42 1.74
N GLN A 223 -0.98 20.10 2.60
CA GLN A 223 0.42 19.74 2.83
C GLN A 223 0.54 18.32 3.40
N ALA A 224 -0.29 17.98 4.39
CA ALA A 224 -0.30 16.64 4.97
C ALA A 224 -0.71 15.56 3.95
N GLN A 225 -1.60 15.91 3.02
CA GLN A 225 -2.04 15.01 1.95
C GLN A 225 -0.95 14.77 0.91
N LEU A 226 -0.25 15.83 0.50
CA LEU A 226 0.89 15.76 -0.41
C LEU A 226 2.02 14.91 0.20
N ASP A 227 2.37 15.20 1.45
CA ASP A 227 3.42 14.48 2.16
C ASP A 227 3.14 12.98 2.22
N ARG A 228 1.87 12.61 2.41
CA ARG A 228 1.46 11.23 2.61
C ARG A 228 1.18 10.45 1.33
N PHE A 229 0.56 11.09 0.35
CA PHE A 229 0.03 10.44 -0.86
C PHE A 229 0.57 11.02 -2.16
N GLY A 230 1.52 11.95 -2.09
CA GLY A 230 2.14 12.57 -3.27
C GLY A 230 1.17 13.50 -3.97
N LEU A 231 1.45 13.80 -5.23
CA LEU A 231 0.64 14.72 -6.04
C LEU A 231 -0.82 14.26 -6.19
N ALA A 232 -1.08 12.95 -6.11
CA ALA A 232 -2.43 12.41 -6.11
C ALA A 232 -3.25 12.85 -4.88
N GLY A 233 -2.60 13.06 -3.73
CA GLY A 233 -3.23 13.55 -2.49
C GLY A 233 -3.85 14.93 -2.62
N LEU A 234 -3.38 15.74 -3.57
CA LEU A 234 -3.92 17.07 -3.84
C LEU A 234 -5.26 17.07 -4.57
N THR A 235 -5.68 15.91 -5.09
CA THR A 235 -6.92 15.78 -5.88
C THR A 235 -8.12 15.28 -5.07
N VAL A 236 -7.91 14.99 -3.79
CA VAL A 236 -8.95 14.51 -2.89
C VAL A 236 -8.98 15.33 -1.60
N ASN A 237 -10.17 15.44 -1.02
CA ASN A 237 -10.33 15.98 0.31
C ASN A 237 -10.01 14.86 1.31
N GLU A 238 -9.03 15.10 2.19
CA GLU A 238 -8.65 14.26 3.32
C GLU A 238 -8.63 12.74 3.06
N ALA A 239 -7.44 12.18 2.84
CA ALA A 239 -7.27 10.73 2.76
C ALA A 239 -6.85 10.13 4.12
N PRO A 240 -7.61 9.15 4.65
CA PRO A 240 -7.27 8.47 5.90
C PRO A 240 -6.08 7.53 5.70
N SER A 241 -5.50 7.06 6.80
CA SER A 241 -4.58 5.94 6.80
C SER A 241 -5.27 4.64 6.43
N LEU A 242 -4.52 3.69 5.89
CA LEU A 242 -5.03 2.32 5.76
C LEU A 242 -5.50 1.80 7.13
N ALA A 243 -4.76 2.07 8.22
CA ALA A 243 -5.13 1.63 9.56
C ALA A 243 -6.50 2.17 10.04
N GLU A 244 -6.84 3.42 9.70
CA GLU A 244 -8.14 4.03 10.00
C GLU A 244 -9.28 3.46 9.15
N LEU A 245 -8.96 2.86 8.00
CA LEU A 245 -9.94 2.15 7.16
C LEU A 245 -10.19 0.71 7.62
N LEU A 246 -9.32 0.17 8.48
CA LEU A 246 -9.46 -1.20 8.99
C LEU A 246 -10.31 -1.20 10.26
N SER A 247 -11.23 -2.15 10.34
CA SER A 247 -12.12 -2.35 11.49
C SER A 247 -11.85 -3.70 12.14
N PRO A 248 -12.04 -3.88 13.46
CA PRO A 248 -11.97 -5.20 14.07
C PRO A 248 -12.93 -6.19 13.41
N ALA A 249 -12.53 -7.46 13.30
CA ALA A 249 -13.42 -8.50 12.82
C ALA A 249 -14.63 -8.67 13.76
N PRO A 250 -15.85 -8.89 13.25
CA PRO A 250 -17.01 -9.11 14.08
C PRO A 250 -16.83 -10.40 14.90
N PRO A 251 -17.30 -10.45 16.17
CA PRO A 251 -17.20 -11.65 16.98
C PRO A 251 -18.01 -12.79 16.36
N GLY A 252 -17.53 -14.02 16.51
CA GLY A 252 -18.24 -15.20 16.00
C GLY A 252 -19.36 -15.67 16.92
N ALA A 253 -20.21 -16.57 16.41
CA ALA A 253 -21.31 -17.14 17.16
C ALA A 253 -20.86 -18.35 18.01
N PRO A 254 -21.44 -18.55 19.21
CA PRO A 254 -21.20 -19.74 20.02
C PRO A 254 -21.95 -20.97 19.45
N GLY A 255 -21.43 -22.17 19.71
CA GLY A 255 -22.05 -23.45 19.33
C GLY A 255 -21.03 -24.49 18.88
N GLU A 256 -21.54 -25.60 18.32
CA GLU A 256 -20.74 -26.67 17.71
C GLU A 256 -21.43 -27.21 16.43
N PRO A 257 -20.69 -27.69 15.42
CA PRO A 257 -19.22 -27.75 15.34
C PRO A 257 -18.59 -26.37 15.07
N MET A 258 -17.35 -26.19 15.50
CA MET A 258 -16.64 -24.92 15.33
C MET A 258 -15.91 -24.86 13.97
N ARG A 259 -16.03 -23.71 13.30
CA ARG A 259 -15.32 -23.38 12.06
C ARG A 259 -14.47 -22.12 12.20
N ARG A 260 -13.33 -22.12 11.53
CA ARG A 260 -12.46 -20.94 11.44
C ARG A 260 -13.03 -19.92 10.44
N LEU A 261 -12.86 -18.63 10.73
CA LEU A 261 -13.27 -17.51 9.87
C LEU A 261 -12.08 -16.75 9.26
N CYS A 262 -10.85 -17.07 9.68
CA CYS A 262 -9.64 -16.47 9.17
C CYS A 262 -8.64 -17.54 8.72
N ASP A 263 -7.67 -17.14 7.90
CA ASP A 263 -6.46 -17.91 7.67
C ASP A 263 -5.51 -17.72 8.87
N VAL A 264 -4.58 -18.66 9.04
CA VAL A 264 -3.60 -18.62 10.13
C VAL A 264 -2.22 -18.95 9.61
N ALA A 265 -1.25 -18.09 9.93
CA ALA A 265 0.17 -18.32 9.65
C ALA A 265 0.98 -18.26 10.95
N ILE A 266 1.92 -19.18 11.13
CA ILE A 266 2.89 -19.13 12.24
C ILE A 266 4.20 -18.62 11.66
N LEU A 267 4.62 -17.44 12.10
CA LEU A 267 5.75 -16.69 11.54
C LEU A 267 6.78 -16.36 12.62
N PRO A 268 8.03 -16.01 12.26
CA PRO A 268 9.12 -15.78 13.23
C PRO A 268 9.02 -14.48 14.05
N GLY A 269 7.83 -13.99 14.36
CA GLY A 269 7.61 -12.92 15.34
C GLY A 269 7.00 -11.65 14.77
N PRO A 270 6.60 -10.70 15.64
CA PRO A 270 6.18 -9.37 15.20
C PRO A 270 7.35 -8.59 14.60
N PRO A 271 7.09 -7.58 13.73
CA PRO A 271 8.14 -6.78 13.10
C PRO A 271 9.18 -6.21 14.08
N SER A 272 8.75 -5.78 15.27
CA SER A 272 9.66 -5.27 16.31
C SER A 272 10.65 -6.31 16.83
N ALA A 273 10.24 -7.59 16.92
CA ALA A 273 11.11 -8.68 17.36
C ALA A 273 12.12 -9.06 16.27
N LEU A 274 11.71 -8.98 14.99
CA LEU A 274 12.57 -9.22 13.83
C LEU A 274 13.69 -8.18 13.74
N ARG A 275 13.35 -6.88 13.83
CA ARG A 275 14.33 -5.78 13.85
C ARG A 275 15.32 -5.91 15.00
N ALA A 276 14.86 -6.39 16.15
CA ALA A 276 15.71 -6.61 17.31
C ALA A 276 16.62 -7.85 17.21
N GLY A 277 16.56 -8.61 16.11
CA GLY A 277 17.31 -9.86 15.95
C GLY A 277 16.85 -10.96 16.92
N ARG A 278 15.60 -10.90 17.39
CA ARG A 278 15.04 -11.82 18.40
C ARG A 278 13.76 -12.48 17.87
N PRO A 279 13.83 -13.22 16.74
CA PRO A 279 12.64 -13.85 16.17
C PRO A 279 12.01 -14.82 17.17
N ARG A 280 10.68 -14.75 17.29
CA ARG A 280 9.90 -15.62 18.18
C ARG A 280 8.66 -16.11 17.45
N PRO A 281 8.39 -17.43 17.39
CA PRO A 281 7.17 -17.94 16.77
C PRO A 281 5.92 -17.21 17.28
N THR A 282 5.15 -16.64 16.36
CA THR A 282 3.92 -15.89 16.62
C THR A 282 2.88 -16.32 15.59
N ALA A 283 1.67 -16.65 16.04
CA ALA A 283 0.57 -16.91 15.13
C ALA A 283 -0.05 -15.59 14.67
N TRP A 284 -0.44 -15.51 13.42
CA TRP A 284 -1.11 -14.37 12.83
C TRP A 284 -2.49 -14.77 12.35
N LEU A 285 -3.51 -14.06 12.81
CA LEU A 285 -4.88 -14.19 12.36
C LEU A 285 -5.09 -13.29 11.14
N LEU A 286 -5.44 -13.87 10.00
CA LEU A 286 -5.47 -13.22 8.70
C LEU A 286 -6.88 -13.30 8.10
N PHE A 287 -7.65 -12.21 8.24
CA PHE A 287 -9.07 -12.20 7.92
C PHE A 287 -9.34 -11.90 6.45
N ARG A 288 -10.41 -12.49 5.91
CA ARG A 288 -10.95 -12.11 4.60
C ARG A 288 -11.92 -10.96 4.78
N GLY A 289 -11.43 -9.74 4.70
CA GLY A 289 -12.20 -8.51 4.92
C GLY A 289 -11.28 -7.34 5.32
N PRO A 290 -11.83 -6.11 5.47
CA PRO A 290 -11.07 -4.92 5.83
C PRO A 290 -10.74 -4.92 7.34
N HIS A 291 -10.07 -5.97 7.80
CA HIS A 291 -9.71 -6.20 9.19
C HIS A 291 -8.20 -6.25 9.35
N PRO A 292 -7.65 -5.68 10.44
CA PRO A 292 -6.22 -5.71 10.65
C PRO A 292 -5.76 -7.15 10.95
N PRO A 293 -4.55 -7.53 10.51
CA PRO A 293 -3.94 -8.78 10.93
C PRO A 293 -3.64 -8.73 12.44
N ILE A 294 -3.96 -9.80 13.16
CA ILE A 294 -3.82 -9.84 14.63
C ILE A 294 -2.73 -10.85 15.01
N PRO A 295 -1.61 -10.42 15.61
CA PRO A 295 -0.64 -11.34 16.18
C PRO A 295 -1.18 -11.95 17.49
N THR A 296 -0.97 -13.25 17.68
CA THR A 296 -1.40 -14.02 18.84
C THR A 296 -0.41 -15.15 19.15
N ILE A 297 -0.64 -15.86 20.26
CA ILE A 297 0.19 -16.98 20.70
C ILE A 297 0.05 -18.19 19.78
N VAL A 298 1.12 -18.99 19.67
CA VAL A 298 1.20 -20.12 18.72
C VAL A 298 0.14 -21.19 18.99
N GLU A 299 -0.20 -21.40 20.25
CA GLU A 299 -1.22 -22.35 20.70
C GLU A 299 -2.59 -22.03 20.11
N ALA A 300 -2.96 -20.75 20.08
CA ALA A 300 -4.21 -20.30 19.45
C ALA A 300 -4.21 -20.59 17.95
N GLY A 301 -3.08 -20.36 17.28
CA GLY A 301 -2.92 -20.67 15.86
C GLY A 301 -3.01 -22.17 15.56
N ARG A 302 -2.37 -23.01 16.38
CA ARG A 302 -2.42 -24.48 16.26
C ARG A 302 -3.84 -25.00 16.47
N LEU A 303 -4.57 -24.47 17.46
CA LEU A 303 -5.98 -24.81 17.68
C LEU A 303 -6.83 -24.49 16.44
N LEU A 304 -6.68 -23.30 15.86
CA LEU A 304 -7.40 -22.91 14.63
C LEU A 304 -7.04 -23.77 13.42
N GLN A 305 -5.77 -24.15 13.27
CA GLN A 305 -5.33 -25.05 12.20
C GLN A 305 -5.89 -26.47 12.38
N ALA A 306 -6.15 -26.90 13.61
CA ALA A 306 -6.73 -28.19 13.93
C ALA A 306 -8.25 -28.26 13.70
N LEU A 307 -8.93 -27.12 13.50
CA LEU A 307 -10.36 -27.07 13.18
C LEU A 307 -10.60 -27.27 11.69
N ASP A 308 -11.48 -28.23 11.38
CA ASP A 308 -11.90 -28.60 10.02
C ASP A 308 -13.40 -28.30 9.76
N GLY A 309 -14.08 -27.65 10.72
CA GLY A 309 -15.52 -27.38 10.66
C GLY A 309 -16.39 -28.56 11.04
N GLN A 310 -15.81 -29.70 11.47
CA GLN A 310 -16.51 -30.89 11.93
C GLN A 310 -16.16 -31.25 13.37
N ARG A 311 -14.97 -30.85 13.84
CA ARG A 311 -14.48 -31.12 15.19
C ARG A 311 -15.14 -30.24 16.25
N SER A 312 -15.35 -30.81 17.43
CA SER A 312 -15.54 -30.06 18.67
C SER A 312 -14.22 -29.43 19.13
N VAL A 313 -14.30 -28.48 20.08
CA VAL A 313 -13.10 -27.86 20.66
C VAL A 313 -12.19 -28.90 21.30
N ALA A 314 -12.75 -29.89 22.00
CA ALA A 314 -11.97 -30.95 22.64
C ALA A 314 -11.22 -31.83 21.61
N GLN A 315 -11.85 -32.16 20.49
CA GLN A 315 -11.20 -32.92 19.41
C GLN A 315 -10.08 -32.11 18.74
N ALA A 316 -10.31 -30.82 18.51
CA ALA A 316 -9.29 -29.92 17.98
C ALA A 316 -8.12 -29.74 18.99
N ALA A 317 -8.41 -29.66 20.28
CA ALA A 317 -7.41 -29.59 21.34
C ALA A 317 -6.49 -30.81 21.34
N GLN A 318 -7.06 -32.01 21.26
CA GLN A 318 -6.29 -33.25 21.16
C GLN A 318 -5.39 -33.26 19.92
N ALA A 319 -5.90 -32.85 18.77
CA ALA A 319 -5.13 -32.77 17.53
C ALA A 319 -4.01 -31.71 17.59
N ALA A 320 -4.24 -30.60 18.30
CA ALA A 320 -3.27 -29.53 18.51
C ALA A 320 -2.26 -29.83 19.64
N GLY A 321 -2.44 -30.92 20.39
CA GLY A 321 -1.61 -31.27 21.56
C GLY A 321 -1.81 -30.32 22.75
N LEU A 322 -3.01 -29.77 22.92
CA LEU A 322 -3.35 -28.81 23.97
C LEU A 322 -4.23 -29.46 25.05
N PRO A 323 -4.07 -29.08 26.34
CA PRO A 323 -5.05 -29.37 27.37
C PRO A 323 -6.43 -28.81 26.99
N VAL A 324 -7.50 -29.59 27.19
CA VAL A 324 -8.87 -29.22 26.78
C VAL A 324 -9.30 -27.89 27.42
N GLN A 325 -9.07 -27.69 28.71
CA GLN A 325 -9.39 -26.44 29.40
C GLN A 325 -8.71 -25.22 28.76
N GLN A 326 -7.42 -25.35 28.44
CA GLN A 326 -6.69 -24.29 27.74
C GLN A 326 -7.29 -24.03 26.36
N ALA A 327 -7.68 -25.07 25.63
CA ALA A 327 -8.29 -24.93 24.31
C ALA A 327 -9.67 -24.26 24.37
N GLU A 328 -10.47 -24.49 25.42
CA GLU A 328 -11.76 -23.81 25.64
C GLU A 328 -11.58 -22.31 25.89
N GLU A 329 -10.63 -21.93 26.75
CA GLU A 329 -10.28 -20.52 27.00
C GLU A 329 -9.78 -19.83 25.72
N LEU A 330 -8.93 -20.51 24.94
CA LEU A 330 -8.47 -20.02 23.65
C LEU A 330 -9.61 -19.90 22.64
N ALA A 331 -10.53 -20.87 22.59
CA ALA A 331 -11.67 -20.83 21.68
C ALA A 331 -12.61 -19.66 22.00
N GLU A 332 -12.83 -19.35 23.28
CA GLU A 332 -13.60 -18.17 23.71
C GLU A 332 -12.91 -16.87 23.25
N ALA A 333 -11.62 -16.72 23.52
CA ALA A 333 -10.85 -15.55 23.10
C ALA A 333 -10.84 -15.39 21.56
N LEU A 334 -10.63 -16.47 20.83
CA LEU A 334 -10.64 -16.49 19.36
C LEU A 334 -12.01 -16.14 18.78
N ARG A 335 -13.11 -16.53 19.44
CA ARG A 335 -14.47 -16.12 19.07
C ARG A 335 -14.67 -14.62 19.27
N GLY A 336 -14.20 -14.08 20.40
CA GLY A 336 -14.22 -12.64 20.68
C GLY A 336 -13.42 -11.81 19.66
N LEU A 337 -12.34 -12.39 19.12
CA LEU A 337 -11.54 -11.81 18.03
C LEU A 337 -12.12 -12.05 16.63
N GLY A 338 -13.26 -12.74 16.50
CA GLY A 338 -13.88 -13.05 15.21
C GLY A 338 -13.18 -14.12 14.38
N ALA A 339 -12.21 -14.84 14.93
CA ALA A 339 -11.43 -15.87 14.22
C ALA A 339 -12.15 -17.23 14.13
N LEU A 340 -13.22 -17.41 14.92
CA LEU A 340 -13.93 -18.66 15.14
C LEU A 340 -15.44 -18.41 15.23
N THR A 341 -16.27 -19.29 14.65
CA THR A 341 -17.72 -19.34 14.88
C THR A 341 -18.21 -20.78 14.88
N ALA A 342 -19.37 -21.03 15.47
CA ALA A 342 -20.19 -22.20 15.16
C ALA A 342 -20.94 -22.05 13.82
#